data_AF-A0A9D5TNM4-F1
#
_entry.id   AF-A0A9D5TNM4-F1
#
_cell.length_a   1.000
_cell.length_b   1.000
_cell.length_c   1.000
_cell.angle_alpha   90.00
_cell.angle_beta   90.00
_cell.angle_gamma   90.00
#
_symmetry.space_group_name_H-M   'P 1'
#
loop_
_entity.id
_entity.type
_entity.pdbx_description
1 polymer ?
#
loop_
_entity_poly.entity_id
_entity_poly.type
_entity_poly.pdbx_seq_one_letter_code
_entity_poly.pdbx_strand_id
1 'polypeptide(L)'
;MRHYIPHKNNPDWLPHNIYMQIFYLIRDYEEGIPSDAVSGRRTQKTAIEKVIMFLKEEYKKRPATYGEINPVRAFFEYPYFSMMFTQSGREMGAGKRRWNLYRCHFARLVAEELRLH
;
A
#
# COMPACT_ATOMS: atom_id res chain seq x y z
N MET A 1 16.09 8.59 4.60
CA MET A 1 15.17 8.60 3.46
C MET A 1 13.87 9.30 3.88
N ARG A 2 13.42 10.35 3.18
CA ARG A 2 12.06 10.90 3.41
C ARG A 2 11.07 9.96 2.71
N HIS A 3 10.55 8.97 3.42
CA HIS A 3 9.63 7.95 2.90
C HIS A 3 8.27 8.51 2.48
N TYR A 4 7.98 9.76 2.84
CA TYR A 4 6.75 10.48 2.58
C TYR A 4 7.10 11.89 2.08
N ILE A 5 6.62 12.26 0.90
CA ILE A 5 6.67 13.63 0.39
C ILE A 5 5.21 14.12 0.38
N PRO A 6 4.79 14.93 1.37
CA PRO A 6 3.47 15.55 1.34
C PRO A 6 3.39 16.44 0.09
N HIS A 7 2.54 16.07 -0.87
CA HIS A 7 2.30 16.88 -2.06
C HIS A 7 0.92 17.52 -1.95
N LYS A 8 0.83 18.83 -2.21
CA LYS A 8 -0.42 19.61 -2.19
C LYS A 8 -1.52 19.05 -3.12
N ASN A 9 -1.14 18.23 -4.11
CA ASN A 9 -2.03 17.65 -5.13
C ASN A 9 -2.10 16.12 -5.07
N ASN A 10 -1.68 15.49 -3.96
CA ASN A 10 -1.88 14.06 -3.78
C ASN A 10 -3.32 13.83 -3.26
N PRO A 11 -4.23 13.18 -4.03
CA PRO A 11 -5.58 12.90 -3.55
C PRO A 11 -5.58 11.94 -2.35
N ASP A 12 -4.52 11.14 -2.21
CA ASP A 12 -4.34 10.19 -1.11
C ASP A 12 -3.44 10.76 0.00
N TRP A 13 -3.49 12.08 0.22
CA TRP A 13 -2.70 12.72 1.27
C TRP A 13 -3.12 12.25 2.67
N LEU A 14 -2.14 12.11 3.56
CA LEU A 14 -2.31 11.76 4.97
C LEU A 14 -1.35 12.60 5.82
N PRO A 15 -1.75 13.02 7.03
CA PRO A 15 -0.80 13.54 8.01
C PRO A 15 0.38 12.58 8.21
N HIS A 16 1.60 13.11 8.35
CA HIS A 16 2.82 12.29 8.39
C HIS A 16 2.79 11.23 9.50
N ASN A 17 2.29 11.59 10.68
CA ASN A 17 2.12 10.69 11.81
C ASN A 17 1.17 9.52 11.46
N ILE A 18 0.04 9.79 10.82
CA ILE A 18 -0.92 8.76 10.40
C ILE A 18 -0.28 7.85 9.35
N TYR A 19 0.39 8.44 8.34
CA TYR A 19 1.11 7.66 7.33
C TYR A 19 2.14 6.72 7.97
N MET A 20 2.95 7.21 8.92
CA MET A 20 3.96 6.40 9.60
C MET A 20 3.33 5.30 10.46
N GLN A 21 2.23 5.59 11.15
CA GLN A 21 1.47 4.59 11.92
C GLN A 21 0.99 3.45 11.02
N ILE A 22 0.39 3.78 9.87
CA ILE A 22 -0.06 2.78 8.89
C ILE A 22 1.12 2.04 8.25
N PHE A 23 2.20 2.74 7.93
CA PHE A 23 3.40 2.12 7.36
C PHE A 23 3.94 1.01 8.27
N TYR A 24 4.10 1.28 9.56
CA TYR A 24 4.56 0.28 10.52
C TYR A 24 3.55 -0.84 10.72
N LEU A 25 2.25 -0.52 10.69
CA LEU A 25 1.21 -1.52 10.79
C LEU A 25 1.24 -2.53 9.64
N ILE A 26 1.44 -2.06 8.40
CA ILE A 26 1.55 -2.92 7.22
C ILE A 26 2.87 -3.73 7.28
N ARG A 27 3.95 -3.14 7.80
CA ARG A 27 5.24 -3.84 7.94
C ARG A 27 5.14 -4.98 8.94
N ASP A 28 4.57 -4.71 10.12
CA ASP A 28 4.39 -5.73 11.16
C ASP A 28 3.46 -6.87 10.66
N TYR A 29 2.49 -6.55 9.80
CA TYR A 29 1.67 -7.55 9.11
C TYR A 29 2.49 -8.42 8.14
N GLU A 30 3.38 -7.83 7.34
CA GLU A 30 4.24 -8.57 6.39
C GLU A 30 5.24 -9.49 7.10
N GLU A 31 5.83 -9.02 8.20
CA GLU A 31 6.80 -9.78 9.00
C GLU A 31 6.15 -10.91 9.82
N GLY A 32 4.81 -11.03 9.78
CA GLY A 32 4.07 -12.06 10.49
C GLY A 32 4.22 -11.97 12.01
N ILE A 33 4.62 -10.80 12.53
CA ILE A 33 4.89 -10.60 13.95
C ILE A 33 3.60 -10.89 14.74
N PRO A 34 3.56 -11.96 15.55
CA PRO A 34 2.40 -12.28 16.37
C PRO A 34 2.24 -11.19 17.43
N SER A 35 1.12 -10.49 17.40
CA SER A 35 0.79 -9.47 18.39
C SER A 35 -0.21 -10.03 19.39
N ASP A 36 0.25 -10.95 20.21
CA ASP A 36 -0.55 -11.58 21.26
C ASP A 36 -0.71 -10.59 22.43
N ALA A 37 -1.78 -9.77 22.46
CA ALA A 37 -2.31 -9.18 23.71
C ALA A 37 -3.54 -8.25 23.59
N VAL A 38 -3.86 -7.63 22.45
CA VAL A 38 -4.80 -6.47 22.46
C VAL A 38 -5.91 -6.58 21.41
N SER A 39 -7.16 -6.52 21.87
CA SER A 39 -8.41 -6.59 21.10
C SER A 39 -8.48 -5.63 19.89
N GLY A 40 -7.70 -4.56 19.87
CA GLY A 40 -7.59 -3.62 18.74
C GLY A 40 -6.83 -4.15 17.51
N ARG A 41 -5.94 -5.14 17.64
CA ARG A 41 -5.10 -5.62 16.50
C ARG A 41 -5.82 -6.58 15.56
N ARG A 42 -6.88 -7.26 16.01
CA ARG A 42 -7.75 -8.06 15.12
C ARG A 42 -8.40 -7.16 14.06
N THR A 43 -8.90 -6.00 14.49
CA THR A 43 -9.47 -4.97 13.60
C THR A 43 -8.43 -4.44 12.61
N GLN A 44 -7.18 -4.26 13.04
CA GLN A 44 -6.07 -3.84 12.18
C GLN A 44 -5.72 -4.85 11.09
N LYS A 45 -5.57 -6.12 11.47
CA LYS A 45 -5.32 -7.20 10.51
C LYS A 45 -6.46 -7.31 9.50
N THR A 46 -7.71 -7.31 9.97
CA THR A 46 -8.88 -7.36 9.10
C THR A 46 -8.99 -6.14 8.18
N ALA A 47 -8.64 -4.95 8.65
CA ALA A 47 -8.59 -3.74 7.82
C ALA A 47 -7.57 -3.89 6.68
N ILE A 48 -6.35 -4.38 6.99
CA ILE A 48 -5.33 -4.63 5.98
C ILE A 48 -5.79 -5.69 4.96
N GLU A 49 -6.34 -6.81 5.43
CA GLU A 49 -6.82 -7.89 4.56
C GLU A 49 -7.94 -7.42 3.61
N LYS A 50 -8.88 -6.61 4.11
CA LYS A 50 -9.92 -6.00 3.27
C LYS A 50 -9.32 -5.10 2.19
N VAL A 51 -8.35 -4.24 2.54
CA VAL A 51 -7.69 -3.36 1.58
C VAL A 51 -6.88 -4.16 0.56
N ILE A 52 -6.21 -5.24 0.97
CA ILE A 52 -5.50 -6.15 0.04
C ILE A 52 -6.48 -6.74 -0.97
N MET A 53 -7.62 -7.28 -0.51
CA MET A 53 -8.65 -7.83 -1.40
C MET A 53 -9.20 -6.77 -2.35
N PHE A 54 -9.51 -5.58 -1.83
CA PHE A 54 -9.97 -4.45 -2.65
C PHE A 54 -8.98 -4.10 -3.75
N LEU A 55 -7.69 -3.93 -3.41
CA LEU A 55 -6.65 -3.58 -4.38
C LEU A 55 -6.44 -4.68 -5.42
N LYS A 56 -6.48 -5.96 -5.01
CA LYS A 56 -6.44 -7.09 -5.95
C LYS A 56 -7.57 -7.04 -6.96
N GLU A 57 -8.80 -6.80 -6.52
CA GLU A 57 -9.96 -6.66 -7.41
C GLU A 57 -9.89 -5.42 -8.29
N GLU A 58 -9.40 -4.30 -7.77
CA GLU A 58 -9.21 -3.08 -8.55
C GLU A 58 -8.19 -3.30 -9.69
N TYR A 59 -7.07 -3.96 -9.41
CA TYR A 59 -6.04 -4.22 -10.41
C TYR A 59 -6.36 -5.38 -11.36
N LYS A 60 -7.32 -6.26 -11.03
CA LYS A 60 -7.88 -7.20 -12.02
C LYS A 60 -8.56 -6.45 -13.18
N LYS A 61 -9.19 -5.30 -12.92
CA LYS A 61 -9.85 -4.47 -13.95
C LYS A 61 -8.85 -3.70 -14.84
N ARG A 62 -7.59 -3.59 -14.40
CA ARG A 62 -6.49 -2.91 -15.10
C ARG A 62 -5.27 -3.83 -15.06
N PRO A 63 -5.18 -4.82 -15.97
CA PRO A 63 -4.28 -5.94 -15.80
C PRO A 63 -2.84 -5.47 -15.57
N ALA A 64 -2.26 -5.91 -14.45
CA ALA A 64 -0.83 -5.84 -14.22
C ALA A 64 -0.12 -6.66 -15.30
N THR A 65 1.10 -6.26 -15.67
CA THR A 65 1.81 -6.85 -16.81
C THR A 65 2.10 -8.33 -16.63
N TYR A 66 2.36 -8.76 -15.39
CA TYR A 66 2.86 -10.09 -15.06
C TYR A 66 1.91 -10.90 -14.15
N GLY A 67 0.60 -10.62 -14.21
CA GLY A 67 -0.42 -11.40 -13.51
C GLY A 67 -0.93 -10.77 -12.21
N GLU A 68 -1.34 -11.62 -11.26
CA GLU A 68 -1.91 -11.15 -9.99
C GLU A 68 -0.86 -10.41 -9.14
N ILE A 69 -1.24 -9.23 -8.68
CA ILE A 69 -0.40 -8.43 -7.79
C ILE A 69 -0.48 -8.90 -6.35
N ASN A 70 0.66 -8.90 -5.66
CA ASN A 70 0.74 -8.87 -4.20
C ASN A 70 0.81 -7.40 -3.73
N PRO A 71 -0.28 -6.83 -3.18
CA PRO A 71 -0.31 -5.42 -2.80
C PRO A 71 0.69 -5.04 -1.70
N VAL A 72 0.90 -5.92 -0.72
CA VAL A 72 1.85 -5.67 0.38
C VAL A 72 3.27 -5.62 -0.14
N ARG A 73 3.65 -6.60 -0.97
CA ARG A 73 4.97 -6.61 -1.60
C ARG A 73 5.18 -5.38 -2.48
N ALA A 74 4.17 -4.97 -3.24
CA ALA A 74 4.22 -3.75 -4.05
C ALA A 74 4.35 -2.46 -3.22
N PHE A 75 3.93 -2.48 -1.96
CA PHE A 75 4.05 -1.35 -1.05
C PHE A 75 5.49 -1.15 -0.57
N PHE A 76 6.22 -2.23 -0.28
CA PHE A 76 7.60 -2.16 0.24
C PHE A 76 8.68 -2.27 -0.85
N GLU A 77 8.44 -3.04 -1.90
CA GLU A 77 9.44 -3.33 -2.92
C GLU A 77 9.19 -2.53 -4.21
N TYR A 78 9.95 -1.45 -4.39
CA TYR A 78 9.95 -0.70 -5.66
C TYR A 78 10.24 -1.56 -6.89
N PRO A 79 11.24 -2.48 -6.90
CA PRO A 79 11.50 -3.32 -8.07
C PRO A 79 10.29 -4.18 -8.46
N TYR A 80 9.62 -4.79 -7.47
CA TYR A 80 8.41 -5.57 -7.69
C TYR A 80 7.27 -4.70 -8.22
N PHE A 81 6.99 -3.55 -7.59
CA PHE A 81 5.99 -2.60 -8.07
C PHE A 81 6.29 -2.16 -9.51
N SER A 82 7.53 -1.77 -9.78
CA SER A 82 7.96 -1.24 -11.08
C SER A 82 7.72 -2.28 -12.17
N MET A 83 8.08 -3.54 -11.91
CA MET A 83 7.84 -4.68 -12.79
C MET A 83 6.34 -4.90 -13.03
N MET A 84 5.55 -5.05 -11.96
CA MET A 84 4.12 -5.39 -12.07
C MET A 84 3.26 -4.31 -12.76
N PHE A 85 3.64 -3.04 -12.63
CA PHE A 85 2.91 -1.90 -13.18
C PHE A 85 3.55 -1.28 -14.44
N THR A 86 4.45 -2.02 -15.09
CA THR A 86 5.01 -1.65 -16.38
C THR A 86 3.88 -1.47 -17.40
N GLN A 87 3.96 -0.45 -18.25
CA GLN A 87 2.96 -0.32 -19.32
C GLN A 87 3.34 -1.29 -20.44
N SER A 88 2.35 -2.01 -21.00
CA SER A 88 2.58 -2.87 -22.15
C SER A 88 3.26 -2.08 -23.28
N GLY A 89 4.34 -2.63 -23.83
CA GLY A 89 5.14 -1.98 -24.87
C GLY A 89 6.15 -0.93 -24.39
N ARG A 90 6.37 -0.77 -23.07
CA ARG A 90 7.46 0.05 -22.52
C ARG A 90 8.54 -0.83 -21.90
N GLU A 91 9.79 -0.59 -22.27
CA GLU A 91 10.98 -1.22 -21.65
C GLU A 91 11.23 -0.73 -20.23
N MET A 92 10.78 0.49 -19.92
CA MET A 92 10.94 1.10 -18.60
C MET A 92 9.73 0.81 -17.70
N GLY A 93 10.00 0.22 -16.53
CA GLY A 93 9.01 -0.05 -15.48
C GLY A 93 8.38 1.22 -14.89
N ALA A 94 7.38 1.03 -14.02
CA ALA A 94 6.70 2.16 -13.38
C ALA A 94 7.68 2.98 -12.51
N GLY A 95 7.65 4.30 -12.67
CA GLY A 95 8.58 5.20 -11.97
C GLY A 95 8.27 5.38 -10.47
N LYS A 96 9.29 5.80 -9.70
CA LYS A 96 9.21 6.02 -8.24
C LYS A 96 8.08 6.96 -7.80
N ARG A 97 7.70 7.94 -8.63
CA ARG A 97 6.56 8.82 -8.34
C ARG A 97 5.24 8.04 -8.26
N ARG A 98 5.01 7.13 -9.21
CA ARG A 98 3.81 6.28 -9.24
C ARG A 98 3.80 5.30 -8.07
N TRP A 99 4.97 4.79 -7.70
CA TRP A 99 5.14 3.95 -6.51
C TRP A 99 4.81 4.70 -5.21
N ASN A 100 5.29 5.94 -5.06
CA ASN A 100 4.94 6.75 -3.90
C ASN A 100 3.44 7.06 -3.81
N LEU A 101 2.79 7.33 -4.95
CA LEU A 101 1.33 7.50 -4.99
C LEU A 101 0.61 6.22 -4.58
N TYR A 102 1.05 5.07 -5.08
CA TYR A 102 0.53 3.77 -4.67
C TYR A 102 0.64 3.55 -3.16
N ARG A 103 1.80 3.86 -2.57
CA ARG A 103 1.99 3.75 -1.11
C ARG A 103 1.08 4.69 -0.34
N CYS A 104 0.85 5.91 -0.83
CA CYS A 104 -0.09 6.84 -0.20
C CYS A 104 -1.53 6.31 -0.29
N HIS A 105 -1.92 5.80 -1.46
CA HIS A 105 -3.22 5.23 -1.72
C HIS A 105 -3.53 4.05 -0.79
N PHE A 106 -2.61 3.07 -0.72
CA PHE A 106 -2.73 1.95 0.21
C PHE A 106 -2.88 2.45 1.64
N ALA A 107 -1.98 3.35 2.08
CA ALA A 107 -2.01 3.84 3.45
C ALA A 107 -3.31 4.58 3.77
N ARG A 108 -3.86 5.37 2.84
CA ARG A 108 -5.16 6.05 3.01
C ARG A 108 -6.28 5.04 3.18
N LEU A 109 -6.37 4.02 2.33
CA LEU A 109 -7.42 3.01 2.42
C LEU A 109 -7.41 2.28 3.76
N VAL A 110 -6.22 1.95 4.29
CA VAL A 110 -6.10 1.33 5.61
C VAL A 110 -6.50 2.31 6.72
N ALA A 111 -6.09 3.58 6.62
CA ALA A 111 -6.49 4.61 7.58
C ALA A 111 -8.01 4.79 7.61
N GLU A 112 -8.68 4.75 6.46
CA GLU A 112 -10.14 4.85 6.34
C GLU A 112 -10.86 3.64 6.97
N GLU A 113 -10.39 2.41 6.71
CA GLU A 113 -10.93 1.21 7.36
C GLU A 113 -10.76 1.26 8.90
N LEU A 114 -9.70 1.93 9.38
CA LEU A 114 -9.42 2.13 10.80
C LEU A 114 -10.05 3.40 11.39
N ARG A 115 -10.71 4.22 10.56
CA ARG A 115 -11.29 5.51 10.96
C ARG A 115 -10.26 6.44 11.63
N LEU A 116 -9.04 6.46 11.09
CA LEU A 116 -7.98 7.39 11.50
C LEU A 116 -8.07 8.64 10.61
N HIS A 117 -8.22 9.82 11.23
CA HIS A 117 -8.38 11.12 10.57
C HIS A 117 -7.32 12.11 11.04
#